data_AF-A0A9W8S8X8-F1
#
_entry.id   AF-A0A9W8S8X8-F1
#
_cell.length_a   1.000
_cell.length_b   1.000
_cell.length_c   1.000
_cell.angle_alpha   90.00
_cell.angle_beta   90.00
_cell.angle_gamma   90.00
#
_symmetry.space_group_name_H-M   'P 1'
#
loop_
_entity.id
_entity.type
_entity.pdbx_description
1 polymer ?
#
loop_
_entity_poly.entity_id
_entity_poly.type
_entity_poly.pdbx_seq_one_letter_code
_entity_poly.pdbx_strand_id
1 'polypeptide(L)'
;MAAVHHLLTSTSVSYPEDEACPSTLRARLRDDETPATSSSIKPIPYQNVYEQVHACLGSHLRAPKPEIKVVQTPKSNDPATQLREAYARMGMKLHTSAIEHLVRAHSEVQSKRMRFSDESSKTLSQCHDLYANIAYPLSATLCHCDNHPQDSIANHLQGLKRDIAEAKEEILRLNDEWDACCRTEADAWKALNKGLDDHAWGPNEVDKEAVKAADAFKAEAEAIVEEKCQLLGDIEKQFKAQIQAETLKMMQSLFADE
;
A
#
# COMPACT_ATOMS: atom_id res chain seq x y z
N MET A 1 -32.67 -8.52 50.29
CA MET A 1 -31.79 -7.84 51.27
C MET A 1 -30.36 -8.17 50.89
N ALA A 2 -29.45 -7.27 50.55
CA ALA A 2 -29.47 -5.82 50.47
C ALA A 2 -28.54 -5.40 49.32
N ALA A 3 -28.95 -4.36 48.60
CA ALA A 3 -28.18 -3.69 47.56
C ALA A 3 -27.03 -2.88 48.18
N VAL A 4 -25.90 -2.78 47.47
CA VAL A 4 -24.90 -1.75 47.75
C VAL A 4 -24.84 -0.82 46.55
N HIS A 5 -25.15 0.44 46.86
CA HIS A 5 -25.38 1.55 45.97
C HIS A 5 -24.09 2.15 45.39
N HIS A 6 -24.25 2.68 44.17
CA HIS A 6 -23.43 3.67 43.50
C HIS A 6 -22.84 4.76 44.41
N LEU A 7 -21.60 5.16 44.12
CA LEU A 7 -21.15 6.54 44.27
C LEU A 7 -20.29 6.94 43.06
N LEU A 8 -20.91 7.75 42.20
CA LEU A 8 -20.26 8.58 41.19
C LEU A 8 -19.60 9.77 41.90
N THR A 9 -18.30 9.97 41.69
CA THR A 9 -17.65 11.25 41.96
C THR A 9 -17.29 11.90 40.63
N SER A 10 -18.19 12.79 40.18
CA SER A 10 -17.92 13.78 39.15
C SER A 10 -17.07 14.90 39.74
N THR A 11 -15.85 15.04 39.26
CA THR A 11 -15.06 16.26 39.46
C THR A 11 -15.20 17.10 38.21
N SER A 12 -16.10 18.09 38.24
CA SER A 12 -16.17 19.15 37.25
C SER A 12 -15.04 20.14 37.50
N VAL A 13 -14.05 20.20 36.60
CA VAL A 13 -13.09 21.29 36.57
C VAL A 13 -13.49 22.23 35.43
N SER A 14 -13.81 23.45 35.82
CA SER A 14 -14.12 24.60 34.98
C SER A 14 -12.93 25.01 34.11
N TYR A 15 -13.18 25.22 32.82
CA TYR A 15 -12.25 25.81 31.87
C TYR A 15 -12.01 27.29 32.18
N PRO A 16 -10.77 27.78 32.12
CA PRO A 16 -10.50 29.10 31.59
C PRO A 16 -10.47 29.01 30.06
N GLU A 17 -11.26 29.86 29.41
CA GLU A 17 -11.09 30.23 28.01
C GLU A 17 -9.71 30.89 27.80
N ASP A 18 -9.28 30.88 26.53
CA ASP A 18 -8.08 31.52 25.97
C ASP A 18 -6.75 30.74 26.04
N GLU A 19 -6.57 29.82 25.09
CA GLU A 19 -5.50 29.91 24.09
C GLU A 19 -5.70 28.80 23.05
N ALA A 20 -6.43 29.15 21.98
CA ALA A 20 -6.62 28.27 20.85
C ALA A 20 -5.28 28.07 20.10
N CYS A 21 -4.55 27.01 20.43
CA CYS A 21 -3.48 26.47 19.57
C CYS A 21 -4.10 25.95 18.26
N PRO A 22 -3.91 26.60 17.10
CA PRO A 22 -4.44 26.11 15.84
C PRO A 22 -3.31 25.37 15.11
N SER A 23 -3.05 24.12 15.47
CA SER A 23 -2.11 23.30 14.71
C SER A 23 -2.46 21.82 14.76
N THR A 24 -3.68 21.47 14.34
CA THR A 24 -3.94 20.10 13.94
C THR A 24 -3.52 19.91 12.49
N LEU A 25 -2.76 18.84 12.23
CA LEU A 25 -2.23 18.45 10.92
C LEU A 25 -3.35 18.35 9.84
N ARG A 26 -4.59 18.17 10.29
CA ARG A 26 -5.83 18.15 9.49
C ARG A 26 -6.21 19.52 8.90
N ALA A 27 -5.86 20.63 9.55
CA ALA A 27 -6.11 21.98 9.03
C ALA A 27 -5.19 22.30 7.84
N ARG A 28 -3.92 21.87 7.89
CA ARG A 28 -2.94 22.08 6.81
C ARG A 28 -3.21 21.26 5.53
N LEU A 29 -3.99 20.19 5.63
CA LEU A 29 -4.35 19.32 4.50
C LEU A 29 -5.62 19.77 3.76
N ARG A 30 -6.35 20.76 4.30
CA ARG A 30 -7.61 21.25 3.72
C ARG A 30 -7.52 22.65 3.13
N ASP A 31 -6.39 23.34 3.22
CA ASP A 31 -6.14 24.56 2.46
C ASP A 31 -5.85 24.21 1.01
N ASP A 32 -6.93 23.97 0.26
CA ASP A 32 -6.98 23.97 -1.19
C ASP A 32 -7.08 25.43 -1.70
N GLU A 33 -6.23 26.31 -1.15
CA GLU A 33 -5.92 27.59 -1.78
C GLU A 33 -4.71 27.34 -2.68
N THR A 34 -4.99 26.93 -3.92
CA THR A 34 -4.07 27.20 -5.02
C THR A 34 -3.79 28.71 -5.01
N PRO A 35 -2.56 29.17 -4.71
CA PRO A 35 -2.26 30.57 -4.92
C PRO A 35 -2.29 30.74 -6.43
N ALA A 36 -3.25 31.52 -6.93
CA ALA A 36 -3.14 32.15 -8.22
C ALA A 36 -1.90 33.06 -8.17
N THR A 37 -0.71 32.51 -8.42
CA THR A 37 0.51 33.29 -8.67
C THR A 37 0.40 33.91 -10.07
N SER A 38 -0.49 34.89 -10.19
CA SER A 38 -0.34 35.99 -11.14
C SER A 38 0.74 36.92 -10.59
N SER A 39 2.00 36.47 -10.61
CA SER A 39 3.12 37.37 -10.36
C SER A 39 3.38 38.13 -11.64
N SER A 40 2.83 39.35 -11.73
CA SER A 40 3.21 40.34 -12.73
C SER A 40 4.62 40.83 -12.40
N ILE A 41 5.61 39.99 -12.70
CA ILE A 41 7.00 40.43 -12.81
C ILE A 41 7.08 41.08 -14.18
N LYS A 42 7.05 42.42 -14.21
CA LYS A 42 7.51 43.16 -15.38
C LYS A 42 8.90 42.61 -15.74
N PRO A 43 9.15 42.20 -17.00
CA PRO A 43 10.44 41.66 -17.37
C PRO A 43 11.48 42.74 -17.12
N ILE A 44 12.44 42.43 -16.24
CA ILE A 44 13.67 43.21 -16.14
C ILE A 44 14.26 43.19 -17.56
N PRO A 45 14.62 44.35 -18.16
CA PRO A 45 15.17 44.35 -19.49
C PRO A 45 16.44 43.50 -19.46
N TYR A 46 16.42 42.39 -20.19
CA TYR A 46 17.62 41.60 -20.48
C TYR A 46 18.54 42.46 -21.34
N GLN A 47 19.26 43.37 -20.70
CA GLN A 47 20.40 44.00 -21.33
C GLN A 47 21.53 42.97 -21.23
N ASN A 48 21.79 42.35 -22.36
CA ASN A 48 22.67 41.22 -22.56
C ASN A 48 24.08 41.54 -22.01
N VAL A 49 24.30 41.18 -20.74
CA VAL A 49 25.57 41.39 -20.03
C VAL A 49 26.71 40.70 -20.77
N TYR A 50 26.41 39.63 -21.50
CA TYR A 50 27.36 38.92 -22.35
C TYR A 50 27.80 39.77 -23.56
N GLU A 51 26.88 40.47 -24.22
CA GLU A 51 27.19 41.43 -25.28
C GLU A 51 27.91 42.68 -24.75
N GLN A 52 27.57 43.17 -23.56
CA GLN A 52 28.22 44.33 -22.96
C GLN A 52 29.67 44.04 -22.56
N VAL A 53 29.93 42.84 -22.04
CA VAL A 53 31.29 42.36 -21.73
C VAL A 53 32.09 42.10 -23.02
N HIS A 54 31.47 41.53 -24.05
CA HIS A 54 32.10 41.37 -25.37
C HIS A 54 32.38 42.72 -26.07
N ALA A 55 31.53 43.73 -25.89
CA ALA A 55 31.75 45.06 -26.45
C ALA A 55 32.93 45.79 -25.75
N CYS A 56 33.07 45.65 -24.43
CA CYS A 56 34.18 46.24 -23.68
C CYS A 56 35.52 45.51 -23.89
N LEU A 57 35.52 44.20 -24.11
CA LEU A 57 36.75 43.41 -24.35
C LEU A 57 37.12 43.31 -25.83
N GLY A 58 36.14 43.33 -26.74
CA GLY A 58 36.33 43.18 -28.18
C GLY A 58 36.93 44.43 -28.85
N SER A 59 36.71 45.62 -28.29
CA SER A 59 37.28 46.87 -28.81
C SER A 59 38.79 47.02 -28.56
N HIS A 60 39.39 46.19 -27.70
CA HIS A 60 40.83 46.20 -27.42
C HIS A 60 41.66 45.22 -28.26
N LEU A 61 41.04 44.45 -29.16
CA LEU A 61 41.75 43.49 -30.02
C LEU A 61 42.02 44.00 -31.45
N ARG A 62 41.70 45.25 -31.79
CA ARG A 62 42.07 45.85 -33.08
C ARG A 62 43.14 46.95 -32.95
N ALA A 63 44.36 46.51 -33.24
CA ALA A 63 45.58 47.23 -33.66
C ALA A 63 46.54 47.77 -32.57
N PRO A 64 47.86 47.85 -32.88
CA PRO A 64 48.73 46.98 -33.66
C PRO A 64 49.83 46.32 -32.79
N LYS A 65 50.54 45.31 -33.34
CA LYS A 65 51.72 44.65 -32.74
C LYS A 65 52.65 45.64 -32.00
N PRO A 66 52.96 45.43 -30.71
CA PRO A 66 54.15 45.99 -30.12
C PRO A 66 55.32 45.04 -30.38
N GLU A 67 56.33 45.53 -31.10
CA GLU A 67 57.67 44.96 -31.06
C GLU A 67 58.14 44.83 -29.61
N ILE A 68 58.74 43.70 -29.31
CA ILE A 68 59.44 43.44 -28.04
C ILE A 68 60.55 44.48 -27.91
N LYS A 69 60.35 45.49 -27.05
CA LYS A 69 61.45 46.27 -26.50
C LYS A 69 61.68 45.85 -25.06
N VAL A 70 62.85 45.24 -24.92
CA VAL A 70 63.57 44.94 -23.68
C VAL A 70 63.37 46.04 -22.64
N VAL A 71 63.02 45.59 -21.43
CA VAL A 71 63.00 46.35 -20.18
C VAL A 71 64.27 47.19 -20.07
N GLN A 72 64.13 48.51 -20.18
CA GLN A 72 65.14 49.44 -19.69
C GLN A 72 64.67 50.01 -18.36
N THR A 73 65.55 49.90 -17.37
CA THR A 73 65.44 50.57 -16.08
C THR A 73 65.35 52.09 -16.26
N PRO A 74 64.51 52.79 -15.46
CA PRO A 74 64.20 54.19 -15.72
C PRO A 74 65.36 55.08 -15.26
N LYS A 75 66.01 55.76 -16.21
CA LYS A 75 66.89 56.91 -15.97
C LYS A 75 66.37 58.14 -16.73
N SER A 76 65.08 58.42 -16.61
CA SER A 76 64.49 59.65 -17.12
C SER A 76 63.63 60.29 -16.03
N ASN A 77 64.02 61.48 -15.58
CA ASN A 77 63.26 62.34 -14.67
C ASN A 77 62.05 63.00 -15.36
N ASP A 78 61.50 62.37 -16.40
CA ASP A 78 60.32 62.86 -17.10
C ASP A 78 59.07 62.61 -16.23
N PRO A 79 58.37 63.65 -15.75
CA PRO A 79 57.17 63.47 -14.94
C PRO A 79 56.08 62.67 -15.66
N ALA A 80 56.04 62.68 -17.00
CA ALA A 80 55.07 61.92 -17.77
C ALA A 80 55.33 60.41 -17.78
N THR A 81 56.58 59.95 -17.64
CA THR A 81 56.89 58.51 -17.52
C THR A 81 56.56 58.01 -16.11
N GLN A 82 56.86 58.79 -15.07
CA GLN A 82 56.51 58.47 -13.68
C GLN A 82 55.00 58.37 -13.48
N LEU A 83 54.23 59.29 -14.09
CA LEU A 83 52.77 59.26 -14.04
C LEU A 83 52.21 58.00 -14.71
N ARG A 84 52.67 57.66 -15.92
CA ARG A 84 52.26 56.43 -16.62
C ARG A 84 52.56 55.18 -15.79
N GLU A 85 53.74 55.12 -15.17
CA GLU A 85 54.13 53.99 -14.34
C GLU A 85 53.31 53.91 -13.03
N ALA A 86 52.95 55.05 -12.44
CA ALA A 86 52.07 55.11 -11.27
C ALA A 86 50.65 54.62 -11.62
N TYR A 87 50.09 55.05 -12.76
CA TYR A 87 48.80 54.57 -13.25
C TYR A 87 48.82 53.07 -13.58
N ALA A 88 49.87 52.57 -14.23
CA ALA A 88 50.03 51.15 -14.52
C ALA A 88 50.09 50.33 -13.22
N ARG A 89 50.87 50.76 -12.23
CA ARG A 89 50.94 50.10 -10.91
C ARG A 89 49.60 50.15 -10.16
N MET A 90 48.89 51.27 -10.21
CA MET A 90 47.56 51.38 -9.60
C MET A 90 46.56 50.45 -10.28
N GLY A 91 46.54 50.43 -11.62
CA GLY A 91 45.68 49.53 -12.41
C GLY A 91 45.96 48.06 -12.12
N MET A 92 47.23 47.67 -12.03
CA MET A 92 47.63 46.31 -11.65
C MET A 92 47.18 45.97 -10.23
N LYS A 93 47.38 46.85 -9.25
CA LYS A 93 46.92 46.63 -7.86
C LYS A 93 45.40 46.48 -7.79
N LEU A 94 44.66 47.33 -8.48
CA LEU A 94 43.20 47.26 -8.54
C LEU A 94 42.73 45.95 -9.18
N HIS A 95 43.36 45.55 -10.29
CA HIS A 95 43.04 44.31 -10.99
C HIS A 95 43.33 43.07 -10.13
N THR A 96 44.51 43.00 -9.53
CA THR A 96 44.88 41.90 -8.61
C THR A 96 43.93 41.84 -7.42
N SER A 97 43.62 42.99 -6.79
CA SER A 97 42.64 43.06 -5.71
C SER A 97 41.25 42.58 -6.15
N ALA A 98 40.79 43.00 -7.33
CA ALA A 98 39.49 42.57 -7.85
C ALA A 98 39.43 41.05 -8.09
N ILE A 99 40.50 40.47 -8.67
CA ILE A 99 40.60 39.02 -8.86
C ILE A 99 40.61 38.30 -7.50
N GLU A 100 41.39 38.76 -6.53
CA GLU A 100 41.44 38.16 -5.20
C GLU A 100 40.09 38.19 -4.49
N HIS A 101 39.32 39.26 -4.65
CA HIS A 101 37.96 39.37 -4.13
C HIS A 101 37.00 38.42 -4.85
N LEU A 102 37.07 38.32 -6.18
CA LEU A 102 36.26 37.40 -6.97
C LEU A 102 36.54 35.93 -6.61
N VAL A 103 37.81 35.55 -6.49
CA VAL A 103 38.22 34.19 -6.10
C VAL A 103 37.72 33.86 -4.69
N ARG A 104 37.86 34.78 -3.73
CA ARG A 104 37.32 34.60 -2.37
C ARG A 104 35.81 34.45 -2.37
N ALA A 105 35.08 35.35 -3.04
CA ALA A 105 33.62 35.27 -3.15
C ALA A 105 33.16 33.97 -3.80
N HIS A 106 33.83 33.51 -4.86
CA HIS A 106 33.54 32.24 -5.50
C HIS A 106 33.75 31.06 -4.55
N SER A 107 34.86 31.04 -3.81
CA SER A 107 35.13 29.99 -2.83
C SER A 107 34.08 29.94 -1.71
N GLU A 108 33.60 31.10 -1.25
CA GLU A 108 32.56 31.19 -0.23
C GLU A 108 31.22 30.67 -0.76
N VAL A 109 30.81 31.09 -1.97
CA VAL A 109 29.59 30.60 -2.63
C VAL A 109 29.64 29.08 -2.83
N GLN A 110 30.79 28.55 -3.25
CA GLN A 110 30.97 27.12 -3.45
C GLN A 110 30.87 26.36 -2.12
N SER A 111 31.44 26.89 -1.03
CA SER A 111 31.31 26.30 0.30
C SER A 111 29.87 26.29 0.80
N LYS A 112 29.10 27.38 0.58
CA LYS A 112 27.69 27.48 0.93
C LYS A 112 26.84 26.50 0.12
N ARG A 113 27.12 26.35 -1.18
CA ARG A 113 26.46 25.36 -2.04
C ARG A 113 26.66 23.94 -1.53
N MET A 114 27.89 23.57 -1.17
CA MET A 114 28.18 22.24 -0.63
C MET A 114 27.43 21.99 0.68
N ARG A 115 27.47 22.93 1.63
CA ARG A 115 26.71 22.82 2.89
C ARG A 115 25.22 22.65 2.66
N PHE A 116 24.63 23.47 1.78
CA PHE A 116 23.21 23.38 1.46
C PHE A 116 22.85 22.02 0.84
N SER A 117 23.71 21.49 -0.05
CA SER A 117 23.53 20.17 -0.65
C SER A 117 23.55 19.06 0.41
N ASP A 118 24.52 19.09 1.32
CA ASP A 118 24.65 18.10 2.39
C ASP A 118 23.44 18.15 3.35
N GLU A 119 23.03 19.35 3.74
CA GLU A 119 21.89 19.54 4.65
C GLU A 119 20.56 19.14 4.00
N SER A 120 20.38 19.46 2.71
CA SER A 120 19.21 19.04 1.93
C SER A 120 19.15 17.52 1.78
N SER A 121 20.28 16.88 1.47
CA SER A 121 20.38 15.42 1.35
C SER A 121 20.07 14.73 2.68
N LYS A 122 20.64 15.23 3.79
CA LYS A 122 20.37 14.72 5.13
C LYS A 122 18.89 14.83 5.49
N THR A 123 18.28 15.99 5.24
CA THR A 123 16.85 16.23 5.52
C THR A 123 15.97 15.31 4.68
N LEU A 124 16.29 15.12 3.40
CA LEU A 124 15.55 14.22 2.52
C LEU A 124 15.61 12.77 3.01
N SER A 125 16.78 12.30 3.44
CA SER A 125 16.92 10.97 4.05
C SER A 125 16.05 10.83 5.30
N GLN A 126 16.08 11.82 6.20
CA GLN A 126 15.26 11.80 7.42
C GLN A 126 13.76 11.77 7.10
N CYS A 127 13.31 12.55 6.12
CA CYS A 127 11.93 12.50 5.65
C CYS A 127 11.57 11.12 5.09
N HIS A 128 12.44 10.53 4.26
CA HIS A 128 12.21 9.19 3.72
C HIS A 128 12.09 8.15 4.85
N ASP A 129 12.98 8.19 5.84
CA ASP A 129 12.94 7.27 6.98
C ASP A 129 11.63 7.43 7.77
N LEU A 130 11.19 8.68 8.00
CA LEU A 130 9.93 8.96 8.68
C LEU A 130 8.73 8.43 7.88
N TYR A 131 8.69 8.69 6.57
CA TYR A 131 7.62 8.19 5.70
C TYR A 131 7.61 6.67 5.63
N ALA A 132 8.77 6.01 5.58
CA ALA A 132 8.85 4.54 5.63
C ALA A 132 8.31 3.99 6.96
N ASN A 133 8.67 4.62 8.08
CA ASN A 133 8.20 4.26 9.41
C ASN A 133 6.70 4.47 9.61
N ILE A 134 6.08 5.40 8.88
CA ILE A 134 4.63 5.65 8.95
C ILE A 134 3.88 4.79 7.93
N ALA A 135 4.40 4.67 6.71
CA ALA A 135 3.75 3.96 5.62
C ALA A 135 3.72 2.44 5.86
N TYR A 136 4.78 1.84 6.40
CA TYR A 136 4.81 0.39 6.61
C TYR A 136 3.75 -0.08 7.62
N PRO A 137 3.62 0.49 8.84
CA PRO A 137 2.55 0.13 9.76
C PRO A 137 1.16 0.43 9.19
N LEU A 138 0.97 1.56 8.50
CA LEU A 138 -0.32 1.89 7.91
C LEU A 138 -0.70 0.90 6.80
N SER A 139 0.23 0.55 5.92
CA SER A 139 0.02 -0.47 4.88
C SER A 139 -0.21 -1.86 5.47
N ALA A 140 0.46 -2.19 6.58
CA ALA A 140 0.23 -3.42 7.33
C ALA A 140 -1.11 -3.42 8.07
N THR A 141 -1.69 -2.25 8.39
CA THR A 141 -3.03 -2.15 9.00
C THR A 141 -4.16 -2.03 8.00
N LEU A 142 -3.86 -1.73 6.73
CA LEU A 142 -4.81 -1.67 5.63
C LEU A 142 -4.87 -3.05 4.97
N CYS A 143 -5.92 -3.80 5.29
CA CYS A 143 -6.18 -5.09 4.66
C CYS A 143 -6.58 -4.84 3.19
N HIS A 144 -5.69 -5.18 2.26
CA HIS A 144 -5.99 -5.19 0.83
C HIS A 144 -6.57 -6.55 0.48
N CYS A 145 -7.87 -6.72 0.68
CA CYS A 145 -8.62 -7.85 0.13
C CYS A 145 -9.53 -7.32 -0.97
N ASP A 146 -9.37 -7.81 -2.20
CA ASP A 146 -10.08 -7.36 -3.41
C ASP A 146 -11.62 -7.43 -3.30
N ASN A 147 -12.13 -8.18 -2.32
CA ASN A 147 -13.57 -8.41 -2.10
C ASN A 147 -14.15 -7.69 -0.88
N HIS A 148 -13.36 -6.92 -0.12
CA HIS A 148 -13.82 -6.22 1.08
C HIS A 148 -13.48 -4.73 1.04
N PRO A 149 -14.38 -3.84 1.51
CA PRO A 149 -14.07 -2.42 1.58
C PRO A 149 -12.81 -2.21 2.42
N GLN A 150 -12.00 -1.20 2.07
CA GLN A 150 -10.84 -0.79 2.87
C GLN A 150 -11.29 -0.50 4.30
N ASP A 151 -11.09 -1.49 5.16
CA ASP A 151 -11.45 -1.43 6.56
C ASP A 151 -10.25 -1.84 7.40
N SER A 152 -10.17 -1.32 8.62
CA SER A 152 -9.04 -1.62 9.50
C SER A 152 -9.05 -3.12 9.85
N ILE A 153 -7.87 -3.71 10.01
CA ILE A 153 -7.74 -5.11 10.49
C ILE A 153 -8.56 -5.34 11.78
N ALA A 154 -8.67 -4.34 12.65
CA ALA A 154 -9.47 -4.41 13.86
C ALA A 154 -10.96 -4.68 13.58
N ASN A 155 -11.53 -4.02 12.57
CA ASN A 155 -12.93 -4.20 12.18
C ASN A 155 -13.16 -5.56 11.51
N HIS A 156 -12.21 -6.02 10.68
CA HIS A 156 -12.29 -7.35 10.09
C HIS A 156 -12.21 -8.46 11.15
N LEU A 157 -11.32 -8.33 12.13
CA LEU A 157 -11.24 -9.23 13.27
C LEU A 157 -12.50 -9.19 14.14
N GLN A 158 -13.12 -8.02 14.29
CA GLN A 158 -14.39 -7.90 15.01
C GLN A 158 -15.54 -8.58 14.25
N GLY A 159 -15.58 -8.45 12.92
CA GLY A 159 -16.51 -9.17 12.04
C GLY A 159 -16.36 -10.68 12.20
N LEU A 160 -15.15 -11.20 11.99
CA LEU A 160 -14.86 -12.63 12.16
C LEU A 160 -15.23 -13.18 13.54
N LYS A 161 -14.99 -12.40 14.61
CA LYS A 161 -15.42 -12.80 15.96
C LYS A 161 -16.94 -12.92 16.09
N ARG A 162 -17.69 -12.03 15.45
CA ARG A 162 -19.16 -12.07 15.43
C ARG A 162 -19.64 -13.29 14.65
N ASP A 163 -19.10 -13.50 13.45
CA ASP A 163 -19.49 -14.60 12.58
C ASP A 163 -19.19 -15.96 13.24
N ILE A 164 -18.05 -16.08 13.93
CA ILE A 164 -17.72 -17.26 14.73
C ILE A 164 -18.70 -17.46 15.90
N ALA A 165 -19.17 -16.38 16.53
CA ALA A 165 -20.15 -16.50 17.62
C ALA A 165 -21.51 -16.96 17.10
N GLU A 166 -21.97 -16.40 15.98
CA GLU A 166 -23.21 -16.78 15.31
C GLU A 166 -23.17 -18.24 14.82
N ALA A 167 -22.08 -18.66 14.18
CA ALA A 167 -21.90 -20.04 13.75
C ALA A 167 -21.91 -21.04 14.93
N LYS A 168 -21.37 -20.64 16.09
CA LYS A 168 -21.42 -21.48 17.31
C LYS A 168 -22.84 -21.60 17.85
N GLU A 169 -23.60 -20.51 17.85
CA GLU A 169 -25.00 -20.53 18.27
C GLU A 169 -25.83 -21.43 17.34
N GLU A 170 -25.62 -21.35 16.03
CA GLU A 170 -26.30 -22.20 15.06
C GLU A 170 -25.94 -23.70 15.21
N ILE A 171 -24.68 -24.01 15.48
CA ILE A 171 -24.26 -25.40 15.78
C ILE A 171 -24.98 -25.94 17.02
N LEU A 172 -25.08 -25.15 18.09
CA LEU A 172 -25.78 -25.56 19.30
C LEU A 172 -27.28 -25.80 19.02
N ARG A 173 -27.90 -24.89 18.29
CA ARG A 173 -29.31 -25.01 17.86
C ARG A 173 -29.55 -26.29 17.06
N LEU A 174 -28.71 -26.56 16.06
CA LEU A 174 -28.79 -27.77 15.23
C LEU A 174 -28.54 -29.04 16.05
N ASN A 175 -27.64 -28.99 17.02
CA ASN A 175 -27.39 -30.12 17.92
C ASN A 175 -28.62 -30.43 18.78
N ASP A 176 -29.28 -29.40 19.33
CA ASP A 176 -30.51 -29.57 20.10
C ASP A 176 -31.65 -30.16 19.24
N GLU A 177 -31.76 -29.74 17.97
CA GLU A 177 -32.71 -30.30 17.01
C GLU A 177 -32.41 -31.76 16.68
N TRP A 178 -31.14 -32.10 16.48
CA TRP A 178 -30.69 -33.47 16.27
C TRP A 178 -31.04 -34.36 17.47
N ASP A 179 -30.73 -33.92 18.69
CA ASP A 179 -31.04 -34.66 19.92
C ASP A 179 -32.55 -34.82 20.15
N ALA A 180 -33.35 -33.84 19.72
CA ALA A 180 -34.81 -33.97 19.72
C ALA A 180 -35.28 -35.03 18.70
N CYS A 181 -34.73 -35.00 17.48
CA CYS A 181 -35.03 -35.98 16.43
C CYS A 181 -34.69 -37.41 16.88
N CYS A 182 -33.49 -37.64 17.42
CA CYS A 182 -33.08 -38.94 17.95
C CYS A 182 -34.01 -39.45 19.06
N ARG A 183 -34.49 -38.56 19.95
CA ARG A 183 -35.48 -38.93 20.98
C ARG A 183 -36.81 -39.34 20.36
N THR A 184 -37.32 -38.56 19.40
CA THR A 184 -38.58 -38.90 18.72
C THR A 184 -38.48 -40.21 17.94
N GLU A 185 -37.35 -40.47 17.29
CA GLU A 185 -37.09 -41.71 16.58
C GLU A 185 -37.04 -42.90 17.55
N ALA A 186 -36.31 -42.77 18.65
CA ALA A 186 -36.23 -43.80 19.68
C ALA A 186 -37.60 -44.12 20.28
N ASP A 187 -38.45 -43.12 20.50
CA ASP A 187 -39.81 -43.32 21.02
C ASP A 187 -40.74 -43.95 19.96
N ALA A 188 -40.59 -43.59 18.68
CA ALA A 188 -41.30 -44.25 17.58
C ALA A 188 -40.89 -45.73 17.45
N TRP A 189 -39.59 -46.04 17.55
CA TRP A 189 -39.09 -47.42 17.55
C TRP A 189 -39.61 -48.23 18.74
N LYS A 190 -39.64 -47.64 19.94
CA LYS A 190 -40.25 -48.29 21.11
C LYS A 190 -41.74 -48.55 20.90
N ALA A 191 -42.48 -47.60 20.33
CA ALA A 191 -43.91 -47.76 20.05
C ALA A 191 -44.17 -48.85 19.01
N LEU A 192 -43.34 -48.91 17.95
CA LEU A 192 -43.41 -49.96 16.93
C LEU A 192 -43.14 -51.35 17.53
N ASN A 193 -42.05 -51.50 18.30
CA ASN A 193 -41.70 -52.77 18.93
C ASN A 193 -42.78 -53.22 19.92
N LYS A 194 -43.32 -52.29 20.72
CA LYS A 194 -44.45 -52.59 21.59
C LYS A 194 -45.69 -53.06 20.81
N GLY A 195 -45.98 -52.43 19.67
CA GLY A 195 -47.06 -52.85 18.78
C GLY A 195 -46.85 -54.24 18.17
N LEU A 196 -45.60 -54.62 17.87
CA LEU A 196 -45.26 -55.98 17.45
C LEU A 196 -45.38 -57.00 18.59
N ASP A 197 -44.95 -56.64 19.80
CA ASP A 197 -45.03 -57.52 20.98
C ASP A 197 -46.48 -57.71 21.47
N ASP A 198 -47.30 -56.65 21.43
CA ASP A 198 -48.74 -56.70 21.76
C ASP A 198 -49.54 -57.46 20.69
N HIS A 199 -49.04 -57.49 19.44
CA HIS A 199 -49.43 -58.41 18.39
C HIS A 199 -48.59 -59.68 18.40
N ALA A 200 -48.31 -60.26 19.57
CA ALA A 200 -47.76 -61.61 19.66
C ALA A 200 -48.59 -62.57 18.78
N TRP A 201 -48.13 -62.75 17.54
CA TRP A 201 -48.61 -63.77 16.64
C TRP A 201 -48.41 -65.05 17.41
N GLY A 202 -49.51 -65.73 17.71
CA GLY A 202 -49.46 -67.07 18.28
C GLY A 202 -48.51 -67.93 17.42
N PRO A 203 -47.87 -68.97 17.97
CA PRO A 203 -46.77 -69.68 17.33
C PRO A 203 -47.06 -70.36 15.98
N ASN A 204 -48.24 -70.19 15.40
CA ASN A 204 -48.63 -70.86 14.17
C ASN A 204 -49.21 -69.87 13.17
N GLU A 205 -48.69 -70.01 11.95
CA GLU A 205 -49.20 -69.43 10.71
C GLU A 205 -48.66 -68.03 10.37
N VAL A 206 -47.32 -67.91 10.36
CA VAL A 206 -46.68 -66.98 9.41
C VAL A 206 -47.10 -67.41 8.01
N ASP A 207 -48.02 -66.65 7.42
CA ASP A 207 -48.55 -66.91 6.09
C ASP A 207 -47.38 -67.06 5.12
N LYS A 208 -47.18 -68.27 4.60
CA LYS A 208 -46.06 -68.60 3.71
C LYS A 208 -46.10 -67.74 2.45
N GLU A 209 -47.27 -67.21 2.09
CA GLU A 209 -47.46 -66.25 1.01
C GLU A 209 -46.80 -64.91 1.35
N ALA A 210 -46.94 -64.41 2.58
CA ALA A 210 -46.38 -63.15 3.04
C ALA A 210 -44.84 -63.19 3.14
N VAL A 211 -44.28 -64.32 3.59
CA VAL A 211 -42.82 -64.51 3.61
C VAL A 211 -42.26 -64.55 2.19
N LYS A 212 -42.92 -65.26 1.27
CA LYS A 212 -42.51 -65.29 -0.14
C LYS A 212 -42.63 -63.92 -0.81
N ALA A 213 -43.65 -63.14 -0.49
CA ALA A 213 -43.82 -61.79 -1.02
C ALA A 213 -42.72 -60.84 -0.49
N ALA A 214 -42.35 -60.96 0.78
CA ALA A 214 -41.25 -60.20 1.37
C ALA A 214 -39.89 -60.60 0.76
N ASP A 215 -39.65 -61.89 0.56
CA ASP A 215 -38.43 -62.39 -0.08
C ASP A 215 -38.35 -61.97 -1.56
N ALA A 216 -39.48 -61.97 -2.27
CA ALA A 216 -39.55 -61.49 -3.66
C ALA A 216 -39.27 -59.99 -3.75
N PHE A 217 -39.85 -59.18 -2.85
CA PHE A 217 -39.59 -57.75 -2.78
C PHE A 217 -38.13 -57.46 -2.43
N LYS A 218 -37.54 -58.22 -1.50
CA LYS A 218 -36.12 -58.11 -1.16
C LYS A 218 -35.23 -58.42 -2.36
N ALA A 219 -35.53 -59.47 -3.09
CA ALA A 219 -34.79 -59.83 -4.31
C ALA A 219 -34.91 -58.74 -5.40
N GLU A 220 -36.09 -58.14 -5.56
CA GLU A 220 -36.30 -57.02 -6.49
C GLU A 220 -35.51 -55.78 -6.07
N ALA A 221 -35.51 -55.43 -4.78
CA ALA A 221 -34.74 -54.31 -4.26
C ALA A 221 -33.22 -54.51 -4.45
N GLU A 222 -32.72 -55.72 -4.19
CA GLU A 222 -31.32 -56.07 -4.43
C GLU A 222 -30.97 -55.99 -5.92
N ALA A 223 -31.85 -56.45 -6.81
CA ALA A 223 -31.66 -56.35 -8.26
C ALA A 223 -31.61 -54.88 -8.75
N ILE A 224 -32.48 -54.00 -8.23
CA ILE A 224 -32.46 -52.58 -8.56
C ILE A 224 -31.15 -51.94 -8.09
N VAL A 225 -30.70 -52.25 -6.87
CA VAL A 225 -29.44 -51.73 -6.34
C VAL A 225 -28.26 -52.18 -7.21
N GLU A 226 -28.22 -53.44 -7.62
CA GLU A 226 -27.17 -53.96 -8.49
C GLU A 226 -27.18 -53.28 -9.86
N GLU A 227 -28.34 -53.11 -10.49
CA GLU A 227 -28.50 -52.38 -11.76
C GLU A 227 -27.98 -50.94 -11.65
N LYS A 228 -28.35 -50.21 -10.59
CA LYS A 228 -27.91 -48.82 -10.41
C LYS A 228 -26.41 -48.72 -10.10
N CYS A 229 -25.84 -49.66 -9.35
CA CYS A 229 -24.39 -49.72 -9.13
C CYS A 229 -23.63 -49.98 -10.44
N GLN A 230 -24.12 -50.86 -11.31
CA GLN A 230 -23.52 -51.11 -12.62
C GLN A 230 -23.59 -49.87 -13.52
N LEU A 231 -24.74 -49.19 -13.57
CA LEU A 231 -24.91 -47.95 -14.32
C LEU A 231 -23.93 -46.86 -13.87
N LEU A 232 -23.75 -46.69 -12.55
CA LEU A 232 -22.78 -45.74 -11.99
C LEU A 232 -21.35 -46.09 -12.41
N GLY A 233 -20.99 -47.39 -12.41
CA GLY A 233 -19.68 -47.84 -12.85
C GLY A 233 -19.41 -47.57 -14.35
N ASP A 234 -20.42 -47.69 -15.20
CA ASP A 234 -20.30 -47.38 -16.63
C ASP A 234 -20.21 -45.88 -16.90
N ILE A 235 -20.95 -45.06 -16.16
CA ILE A 235 -20.82 -43.60 -16.18
C ILE A 235 -19.40 -43.19 -15.77
N GLU A 236 -18.85 -43.76 -14.70
CA GLU A 236 -17.49 -43.46 -14.24
C GLU A 236 -16.42 -43.81 -15.30
N LYS A 237 -16.56 -44.96 -15.98
CA LYS A 237 -15.67 -45.34 -17.08
C LYS A 237 -15.75 -44.34 -18.25
N GLN A 238 -16.95 -43.89 -18.63
CA GLN A 238 -17.13 -42.89 -19.68
C GLN A 238 -16.49 -41.56 -19.31
N PHE A 239 -16.69 -41.08 -18.08
CA PHE A 239 -16.05 -39.85 -17.60
C PHE A 239 -14.52 -39.97 -17.60
N LYS A 240 -13.96 -41.09 -17.14
CA LYS A 240 -12.51 -41.33 -17.20
C LYS A 240 -11.97 -41.28 -18.63
N ALA A 241 -12.68 -41.90 -19.58
CA ALA A 241 -12.29 -41.87 -20.99
C ALA A 241 -12.35 -40.44 -21.58
N GLN A 242 -13.38 -39.66 -21.25
CA GLN A 242 -13.50 -38.26 -21.70
C GLN A 242 -12.39 -37.38 -21.12
N ILE A 243 -12.06 -37.51 -19.84
CA ILE A 243 -10.97 -36.77 -19.21
C ILE A 243 -9.65 -37.08 -19.92
N GLN A 244 -9.37 -38.36 -20.21
CA GLN A 244 -8.16 -38.75 -20.93
C GLN A 244 -8.13 -38.19 -22.35
N ALA A 245 -9.26 -38.24 -23.06
CA ALA A 245 -9.36 -37.70 -24.42
C ALA A 245 -9.15 -36.18 -24.47
N GLU A 246 -9.80 -35.42 -23.57
CA GLU A 246 -9.61 -33.96 -23.49
C GLU A 246 -8.19 -33.58 -23.01
N THR A 247 -7.61 -34.36 -22.09
CA THR A 247 -6.21 -34.16 -21.67
C THR A 247 -5.26 -34.34 -22.86
N LEU A 248 -5.47 -35.38 -23.68
CA LEU A 248 -4.65 -35.65 -24.86
C LEU A 248 -4.85 -34.58 -25.95
N LYS A 249 -6.08 -34.09 -26.12
CA LYS A 249 -6.40 -32.98 -27.04
C LYS A 249 -5.76 -31.67 -26.61
N MET A 250 -5.79 -31.35 -25.31
CA MET A 250 -5.12 -30.16 -24.76
C MET A 250 -3.60 -30.25 -24.93
N MET A 251 -3.02 -31.43 -24.73
CA MET A 251 -1.61 -31.67 -25.00
C MET A 251 -1.29 -31.48 -26.49
N GLN A 252 -2.10 -32.02 -27.40
CA GLN A 252 -1.93 -31.85 -28.84
C GLN A 252 -2.06 -30.39 -29.29
N SER A 253 -3.00 -29.62 -28.75
CA SER A 253 -3.13 -28.19 -29.08
C SER A 253 -1.92 -27.38 -28.62
N LEU A 254 -1.33 -27.72 -27.46
CA LEU A 254 -0.11 -27.05 -26.97
C LEU A 254 1.12 -27.35 -27.83
N PHE A 255 1.16 -28.50 -28.52
CA PHE A 255 2.25 -28.88 -29.43
C PHE A 255 1.95 -28.58 -30.91
N ALA A 256 0.77 -28.04 -31.25
CA ALA A 256 0.37 -27.71 -32.62
C ALA A 256 0.45 -26.20 -32.93
N ASP A 257 0.78 -25.36 -31.94
CA ASP A 257 0.95 -23.90 -32.08
C ASP A 257 2.44 -23.47 -32.24
N GLU A 258 3.32 -24.38 -32.71
CA GLU A 258 4.66 -24.08 -33.29
C GLU A 258 4.65 -24.24 -34.82
#